data_AF-A0A4U9HKE9-F1
#
_entry.id   AF-A0A4U9HKE9-F1
#
_cell.length_a   1.000
_cell.length_b   1.000
_cell.length_c   1.000
_cell.angle_alpha   90.00
_cell.angle_beta   90.00
_cell.angle_gamma   90.00
#
_symmetry.space_group_name_H-M   'P 1'
#
loop_
_entity.id
_entity.type
_entity.pdbx_description
1 polymer ?
#
loop_
_entity_poly.entity_id
_entity_poly.type
_entity_poly.pdbx_seq_one_letter_code
_entity_poly.pdbx_strand_id
1 'polypeptide(L)'
;MHRYSSRNRSIWPAMGIFLLAPVFSPAQAVTGGSGGTEIKIFGTLVEPPPCQINNNQVIDVPFGEIGVNRIDGKNYLQQINAPLDCKTSEVKWDLWMEVHGQATAFDKAAIQSSVTDLGIQLMMDGQPLELNKPVLISPVRR
;
A
#
# COMPACT_ATOMS: atom_id res chain seq x y z
N MET A 1 -1.56 -5.37 -32.60
CA MET A 1 -1.30 -5.36 -34.05
C MET A 1 -2.17 -6.43 -34.70
N HIS A 2 -3.38 -6.08 -35.15
CA HIS A 2 -4.23 -6.97 -35.93
C HIS A 2 -4.48 -6.32 -37.29
N ARG A 3 -3.86 -6.85 -38.34
CA ARG A 3 -4.15 -6.51 -39.73
C ARG A 3 -5.45 -7.22 -40.12
N TYR A 4 -6.47 -6.45 -40.47
CA TYR A 4 -7.56 -6.96 -41.29
C TYR A 4 -7.71 -6.01 -42.49
N SER A 5 -7.13 -6.43 -43.62
CA SER A 5 -7.18 -5.70 -44.89
C SER A 5 -8.37 -6.23 -45.68
N SER A 6 -9.43 -5.43 -45.77
CA SER A 6 -10.57 -5.69 -46.64
C SER A 6 -10.54 -4.70 -47.79
N ARG A 7 -10.17 -5.18 -48.98
CA ARG A 7 -10.21 -4.44 -50.24
C ARG A 7 -11.67 -4.30 -50.66
N ASN A 8 -12.21 -3.12 -50.40
CA ASN A 8 -13.53 -2.68 -50.86
C ASN A 8 -13.51 -2.53 -52.40
N ARG A 9 -14.32 -3.32 -53.12
CA ARG A 9 -14.43 -3.22 -54.59
C ARG A 9 -15.88 -2.91 -54.95
N SER A 10 -16.12 -1.63 -55.20
CA SER A 10 -17.33 -1.03 -55.69
C SER A 10 -17.56 -1.37 -57.17
N ILE A 11 -18.72 -1.92 -57.50
CA ILE A 11 -19.25 -2.00 -58.87
C ILE A 11 -20.74 -1.64 -58.82
N TRP A 12 -21.08 -0.48 -59.39
CA TRP A 12 -22.41 -0.03 -59.82
C TRP A 12 -22.56 -0.32 -61.33
N PRO A 13 -23.70 -0.07 -62.00
CA PRO A 13 -25.12 -0.35 -61.69
C PRO A 13 -25.81 -1.07 -62.90
N ALA A 14 -27.15 -1.08 -62.89
CA ALA A 14 -28.07 -1.24 -64.03
C ALA A 14 -28.83 -2.57 -64.17
N MET A 15 -30.11 -2.48 -63.79
CA MET A 15 -31.26 -2.59 -64.70
C MET A 15 -31.57 -3.98 -65.31
N GLY A 16 -32.56 -4.63 -64.69
CA GLY A 16 -33.65 -5.34 -65.40
C GLY A 16 -33.37 -6.76 -65.89
N ILE A 17 -34.06 -7.73 -65.27
CA ILE A 17 -34.89 -8.78 -65.90
C ILE A 17 -35.13 -9.89 -64.87
N PHE A 18 -36.42 -10.11 -64.61
CA PHE A 18 -36.98 -11.04 -63.65
C PHE A 18 -37.00 -12.43 -64.29
N LEU A 19 -36.05 -13.30 -63.93
CA LEU A 19 -36.04 -14.71 -64.35
C LEU A 19 -35.82 -15.62 -63.13
N LEU A 20 -36.82 -16.46 -62.87
CA LEU A 20 -36.96 -17.58 -61.92
C LEU A 20 -35.72 -17.89 -61.06
N ALA A 21 -35.69 -17.38 -59.83
CA ALA A 21 -34.75 -17.83 -58.82
C ALA A 21 -35.29 -19.10 -58.12
N PRO A 22 -34.49 -20.18 -58.00
CA PRO A 22 -34.81 -21.25 -57.06
C PRO A 22 -34.84 -20.66 -55.65
N VAL A 23 -35.83 -21.06 -54.84
CA VAL A 23 -35.95 -20.67 -53.44
C VAL A 23 -34.78 -21.28 -52.68
N PHE A 24 -33.63 -20.61 -52.68
CA PHE A 24 -32.47 -21.00 -51.89
C PHE A 24 -32.74 -20.51 -50.47
N SER A 25 -33.31 -21.39 -49.64
CA SER A 25 -33.52 -21.11 -48.22
C SER A 25 -32.19 -20.72 -47.58
N PRO A 26 -32.05 -19.53 -46.97
CA PRO A 26 -30.86 -19.23 -46.18
C PRO A 26 -30.86 -20.15 -44.97
N ALA A 27 -29.84 -20.99 -44.85
CA ALA A 27 -29.55 -21.68 -43.60
C ALA A 27 -29.30 -20.62 -42.53
N GLN A 28 -30.17 -20.55 -41.52
CA GLN A 28 -29.97 -19.65 -40.39
C GLN A 28 -28.83 -20.20 -39.55
N ALA A 29 -27.70 -19.49 -39.51
CA ALA A 29 -26.67 -19.75 -38.50
C ALA A 29 -27.25 -19.30 -37.15
N VAL A 30 -27.53 -20.26 -36.26
CA VAL A 30 -27.91 -19.97 -34.88
C VAL A 30 -26.65 -19.45 -34.19
N THR A 31 -26.59 -18.14 -33.92
CA THR A 31 -25.56 -17.60 -33.02
C THR A 31 -25.81 -18.22 -31.66
N GLY A 32 -24.99 -19.20 -31.28
CA GLY A 32 -25.00 -19.76 -29.94
C GLY A 32 -24.85 -18.62 -28.94
N GLY A 33 -25.91 -18.34 -28.19
CA GLY A 33 -25.86 -17.35 -27.13
C GLY A 33 -24.79 -17.79 -26.14
N SER A 34 -23.81 -16.92 -25.90
CA SER A 34 -22.90 -17.08 -24.77
C SER A 34 -23.73 -16.90 -23.49
N GLY A 35 -24.28 -18.01 -22.99
CA GLY A 35 -25.05 -18.07 -21.75
C GLY A 35 -24.14 -17.80 -20.57
N GLY A 36 -23.85 -16.52 -20.33
CA GLY A 36 -23.23 -16.04 -19.11
C GLY A 36 -24.31 -15.68 -18.10
N THR A 37 -24.26 -16.29 -16.92
CA THR A 37 -25.09 -15.88 -15.77
C THR A 37 -24.59 -14.53 -15.28
N GLU A 38 -25.49 -13.54 -15.17
CA GLU A 38 -25.18 -12.25 -14.57
C GLU A 38 -24.97 -12.42 -13.07
N ILE A 39 -23.76 -12.11 -12.58
CA ILE A 39 -23.43 -12.10 -11.15
C ILE A 39 -23.32 -10.64 -10.70
N LYS A 40 -24.14 -10.25 -9.72
CA LYS A 40 -24.06 -8.95 -9.06
C LYS A 40 -23.41 -9.10 -7.69
N ILE A 41 -22.29 -8.42 -7.48
CA ILE A 41 -21.58 -8.38 -6.21
C ILE A 41 -21.85 -7.02 -5.57
N PHE A 42 -22.27 -7.04 -4.31
CA PHE A 42 -22.45 -5.85 -3.48
C PHE A 42 -21.58 -5.97 -2.23
N GLY A 43 -21.11 -4.84 -1.71
CA GLY A 43 -20.31 -4.80 -0.49
C GLY A 43 -20.05 -3.37 -0.03
N THR A 44 -19.43 -3.25 1.14
CA THR A 44 -19.03 -1.98 1.75
C THR A 44 -17.52 -1.94 1.87
N LEU A 45 -16.91 -0.82 1.46
CA LEU A 45 -15.50 -0.54 1.70
C LEU A 45 -15.37 0.16 3.06
N VAL A 46 -14.58 -0.41 3.97
CA VAL A 46 -14.26 0.20 5.26
C VAL A 46 -12.77 0.50 5.27
N GLU A 47 -12.41 1.78 5.37
CA GLU A 47 -11.03 2.24 5.33
C GLU A 47 -10.49 2.47 6.75
N PRO A 48 -9.19 2.23 6.98
CA PRO A 48 -8.56 2.56 8.24
C PRO A 48 -8.54 4.08 8.45
N PRO A 49 -8.77 4.55 9.68
CA PRO A 49 -8.76 5.98 9.98
C PRO A 49 -7.35 6.54 9.80
N PRO A 50 -7.21 7.79 9.32
CA PRO A 50 -5.91 8.44 9.28
C PRO A 50 -5.40 8.70 10.72
N CYS A 51 -4.10 8.47 10.92
CA CYS A 51 -3.39 8.74 12.17
C CYS A 51 -2.23 9.71 11.95
N GLN A 52 -1.91 10.49 12.98
CA GLN A 52 -0.81 11.44 13.01
C GLN A 52 0.06 11.19 14.24
N ILE A 53 1.37 11.07 14.02
CA ILE A 53 2.36 11.03 15.10
C ILE A 53 2.85 12.45 15.33
N ASN A 54 2.80 12.92 16.57
CA ASN A 54 3.25 14.25 16.99
C ASN A 54 2.69 15.40 16.12
N ASN A 55 1.42 15.31 15.72
CA ASN A 55 0.79 16.29 14.81
C ASN A 55 1.62 16.55 13.53
N ASN A 56 2.33 15.53 13.03
CA ASN A 56 3.25 15.61 11.90
C ASN A 56 4.43 16.60 12.10
N GLN A 57 4.74 16.96 13.33
CA GLN A 57 5.88 17.79 13.69
C GLN A 57 7.10 16.92 14.00
N VAL A 58 8.29 17.49 13.76
CA VAL A 58 9.56 16.85 14.11
C VAL A 58 9.65 16.68 15.63
N ILE A 59 10.14 15.52 16.08
CA ILE A 59 10.43 15.25 17.47
C ILE A 59 11.95 15.37 17.64
N ASP A 60 12.40 16.45 18.29
CA ASP A 60 13.80 16.65 18.62
C ASP A 60 14.09 16.09 20.02
N VAL A 61 15.10 15.20 20.12
CA VAL A 61 15.49 14.55 21.37
C VAL A 61 16.92 14.96 21.73
N PRO A 62 17.11 15.98 22.59
CA PRO A 62 18.42 16.47 22.94
C PRO A 62 19.12 15.55 23.95
N PHE A 63 20.24 14.96 23.54
CA PHE A 63 21.09 14.16 24.41
C PHE A 63 22.07 15.00 25.26
N GLY A 64 22.30 16.25 24.88
CA GLY A 64 23.23 17.15 25.57
C GLY A 64 24.70 16.71 25.43
N GLU A 65 25.50 17.00 26.45
CA GLU A 65 26.90 16.58 26.49
C GLU A 65 27.04 15.12 26.92
N ILE A 66 27.58 14.30 26.02
CA ILE A 66 27.80 12.87 26.24
C ILE A 66 29.27 12.62 26.55
N GLY A 67 29.55 12.10 27.74
CA GLY A 67 30.88 11.62 28.11
C GLY A 67 31.02 10.15 27.72
N VAL A 68 31.93 9.84 26.78
CA VAL A 68 32.12 8.48 26.25
C VAL A 68 32.35 7.40 27.34
N ASN A 69 33.01 7.77 28.44
CA ASN A 69 33.28 6.88 29.57
C ASN A 69 32.05 6.59 30.45
N ARG A 70 30.89 7.20 30.17
CA ARG A 70 29.64 7.06 30.95
C ARG A 70 28.53 6.42 30.13
N ILE A 71 28.83 5.96 28.91
CA ILE A 71 27.87 5.29 28.03
C ILE A 71 27.74 3.83 28.48
N ASP A 72 26.71 3.55 29.26
CA ASP A 72 26.38 2.21 29.79
C ASP A 72 25.00 1.71 29.31
N GLY A 73 24.37 2.44 28.40
CA GLY A 73 23.00 2.20 27.92
C GLY A 73 21.88 2.68 28.85
N LYS A 74 22.20 3.28 30.01
CA LYS A 74 21.20 3.75 31.00
C LYS A 74 21.34 5.22 31.35
N ASN A 75 22.56 5.74 31.48
CA ASN A 75 22.83 7.10 31.97
C ASN A 75 22.22 8.22 31.10
N TYR A 76 21.94 7.95 29.82
CA TYR A 76 21.51 8.94 28.85
C TYR A 76 20.13 8.63 28.24
N LEU A 77 19.32 7.82 28.91
CA LEU A 77 17.95 7.54 28.47
C LEU A 77 17.14 8.84 28.40
N GLN A 78 16.57 9.11 27.23
CA GLN A 78 15.66 10.23 27.00
C GLN A 78 14.25 9.70 26.80
N GLN A 79 13.29 10.28 27.53
CA GLN A 79 11.90 9.97 27.32
C GLN A 79 11.40 10.70 26.08
N ILE A 80 10.91 9.95 25.10
CA ILE A 80 10.32 10.49 23.87
C ILE A 80 8.82 10.62 24.06
N ASN A 81 8.30 11.84 23.94
CA ASN A 81 6.85 12.08 23.89
C ASN A 81 6.39 12.18 22.45
N ALA A 82 5.82 11.10 21.91
CA ALA A 82 5.32 11.02 20.53
C ALA A 82 3.81 10.71 20.56
N PRO A 83 2.94 11.71 20.76
CA PRO A 83 1.51 11.45 20.83
C PRO A 83 0.99 10.91 19.49
N LEU A 84 0.20 9.84 19.54
CA LEU A 84 -0.48 9.26 18.39
C LEU A 84 -1.96 9.70 18.42
N ASP A 85 -2.38 10.47 17.42
CA ASP A 85 -3.77 10.88 17.25
C ASP A 85 -4.37 10.19 16.02
N CYS A 86 -5.37 9.34 16.24
CA CYS A 86 -6.08 8.61 15.18
C CYS A 86 -7.54 9.05 15.16
N LYS A 87 -8.11 9.28 13.97
CA LYS A 87 -9.55 9.54 13.87
C LYS A 87 -10.35 8.33 14.37
N THR A 88 -11.53 8.60 14.92
CA THR A 88 -12.42 7.53 15.40
C THR A 88 -12.89 6.65 14.24
N SER A 89 -13.02 5.36 14.51
CA SER A 89 -13.56 4.36 13.60
C SER A 89 -14.52 3.45 14.36
N GLU A 90 -15.61 3.06 13.72
CA GLU A 90 -16.58 2.09 14.28
C GLU A 90 -16.00 0.68 14.36
N VAL A 91 -14.97 0.41 13.56
CA VAL A 91 -14.23 -0.85 13.52
C VAL A 91 -12.89 -0.70 14.23
N LYS A 92 -12.46 -1.74 14.95
CA LYS A 92 -11.14 -1.80 15.58
C LYS A 92 -10.07 -2.11 14.52
N TRP A 93 -9.01 -1.33 14.52
CA TRP A 93 -7.86 -1.51 13.64
C TRP A 93 -6.62 -1.82 14.48
N ASP A 94 -5.81 -2.77 14.00
CA ASP A 94 -4.46 -2.99 14.51
C ASP A 94 -3.50 -1.97 13.90
N LEU A 95 -2.60 -1.43 14.71
CA LEU A 95 -1.63 -0.43 14.29
C LEU A 95 -0.23 -1.02 14.35
N TRP A 96 0.52 -0.86 13.27
CA TRP A 96 1.91 -1.27 13.20
C TRP A 96 2.77 -0.02 13.08
N MET A 97 3.83 0.04 13.86
CA MET A 97 4.82 1.11 13.83
C MET A 97 6.17 0.53 13.42
N GLU A 98 6.87 1.24 12.56
CA GLU A 98 8.22 0.89 12.14
C GLU A 98 9.11 2.13 12.25
N VAL A 99 10.30 1.94 12.83
CA VAL A 99 11.34 2.97 12.86
C VAL A 99 12.32 2.68 11.75
N HIS A 100 12.41 3.60 10.78
CA HIS A 100 13.36 3.51 9.70
C HIS A 100 14.66 4.24 10.02
N GLY A 101 15.78 3.63 9.66
CA GLY A 101 17.10 4.21 9.85
C GLY A 101 18.20 3.28 9.39
N GLN A 102 19.40 3.84 9.26
CA GLN A 102 20.60 3.04 9.05
C GLN A 102 21.00 2.39 10.36
N ALA A 103 20.94 1.06 10.42
CA ALA A 103 21.42 0.32 11.57
C ALA A 103 22.94 0.34 11.66
N THR A 104 23.48 0.26 12.88
CA THR A 104 24.93 0.06 13.05
C THR A 104 25.33 -1.35 12.62
N ALA A 105 26.63 -1.55 12.40
CA ALA A 105 27.16 -2.88 12.08
C ALA A 105 27.14 -3.84 13.28
N PHE A 106 27.11 -3.31 14.51
CA PHE A 106 27.24 -4.09 15.75
C PHE A 106 25.90 -4.34 16.45
N ASP A 107 24.88 -3.53 16.19
CA ASP A 107 23.53 -3.69 16.76
C ASP A 107 22.45 -3.22 15.76
N LYS A 108 21.55 -4.15 15.41
CA LYS A 108 20.45 -3.89 14.46
C LYS A 108 19.35 -2.99 15.02
N ALA A 109 19.28 -2.84 16.33
CA ALA A 109 18.34 -1.94 17.01
C ALA A 109 18.92 -0.53 17.25
N ALA A 110 20.19 -0.32 16.93
CA ALA A 110 20.85 0.97 17.11
C ALA A 110 20.97 1.72 15.77
N ILE A 111 20.56 2.98 15.78
CA ILE A 111 20.74 3.91 14.66
C ILE A 111 22.20 4.34 14.61
N GLN A 112 22.80 4.29 13.42
CA GLN A 112 24.15 4.76 13.15
C GLN A 112 24.27 6.26 13.43
N SER A 113 25.14 6.61 14.37
CA SER A 113 25.55 7.99 14.60
C SER A 113 26.75 8.37 13.71
N SER A 114 27.09 9.66 13.71
CA SER A 114 28.30 10.17 13.07
C SER A 114 29.59 9.80 13.81
N VAL A 115 29.48 9.21 15.00
CA VAL A 115 30.63 8.78 15.82
C VAL A 115 30.79 7.27 15.67
N THR A 116 32.00 6.84 15.32
CA THR A 116 32.35 5.42 15.19
C THR A 116 32.09 4.67 16.50
N ASP A 117 31.57 3.44 16.39
CA ASP A 117 31.25 2.57 17.52
C ASP A 117 30.22 3.14 18.52
N LEU A 118 29.49 4.19 18.13
CA LEU A 118 28.39 4.76 18.90
C LEU A 118 27.08 4.72 18.09
N GLY A 119 26.04 4.13 18.70
CA GLY A 119 24.71 4.06 18.13
C GLY A 119 23.64 4.57 19.09
N ILE A 120 22.49 4.96 18.55
CA ILE A 120 21.34 5.44 19.32
C ILE A 120 20.23 4.41 19.22
N GLN A 121 19.82 3.85 20.34
CA GLN A 121 18.76 2.86 20.39
C GLN A 121 17.44 3.50 20.77
N LEU A 122 16.35 3.13 20.08
CA LEU A 122 14.99 3.44 20.51
C LEU A 122 14.44 2.27 21.32
N MET A 123 13.74 2.59 22.40
CA MET A 123 13.16 1.61 23.30
C MET A 123 11.67 1.83 23.46
N MET A 124 10.90 0.74 23.46
CA MET A 124 9.47 0.72 23.76
C MET A 124 9.24 -0.32 24.84
N ASP A 125 8.57 0.07 25.93
CA ASP A 125 8.31 -0.80 27.09
C ASP A 125 9.58 -1.48 27.64
N GLY A 126 10.71 -0.77 27.59
CA GLY A 126 12.01 -1.25 28.04
C GLY A 126 12.71 -2.23 27.10
N GLN A 127 12.14 -2.51 25.91
CA GLN A 127 12.74 -3.36 24.90
C GLN A 127 13.30 -2.55 23.72
N PRO A 128 14.48 -2.90 23.17
CA PRO A 128 14.97 -2.36 21.91
C PRO A 128 13.95 -2.53 20.78
N LEU A 129 13.73 -1.47 20.00
CA LEU A 129 13.07 -1.57 18.70
C LEU A 129 14.12 -1.88 17.64
N GLU A 130 14.01 -3.06 17.01
CA GLU A 130 14.86 -3.36 15.85
C GLU A 130 14.46 -2.47 14.68
N LEU A 131 15.45 -1.86 14.03
CA LEU A 131 15.20 -0.95 12.92
C LEU A 131 14.71 -1.70 11.69
N ASN A 132 13.88 -1.00 10.90
CA ASN A 132 13.30 -1.52 9.66
C ASN A 132 12.48 -2.82 9.88
N LYS A 133 11.84 -2.93 11.05
CA LYS A 133 10.90 -4.00 11.38
C LYS A 133 9.64 -3.43 12.02
N PRO A 134 8.45 -3.89 11.59
CA PRO A 134 7.19 -3.45 12.17
C PRO A 134 6.97 -4.07 13.55
N VAL A 135 6.45 -3.26 14.48
CA VAL A 135 5.97 -3.69 15.79
C VAL A 135 4.50 -3.34 15.95
N LEU A 136 3.73 -4.27 16.53
CA LEU A 136 2.32 -4.02 16.83
C LEU A 136 2.23 -3.06 18.01
N ILE A 137 1.50 -1.97 17.83
CA ILE A 137 1.22 -0.98 18.87
C ILE A 137 -0.28 -0.92 19.15
N SER A 138 -0.65 -0.65 20.39
CA SER A 138 -2.03 -0.43 20.77
C SER A 138 -2.36 1.07 20.71
N PRO A 139 -3.40 1.51 20.00
CA PRO A 139 -3.86 2.89 20.11
C PRO A 139 -4.36 3.15 21.53
N VAL A 140 -3.80 4.15 22.20
CA VAL A 140 -4.31 4.61 23.49
C VAL A 140 -5.68 5.23 23.24
N ARG A 141 -6.74 4.49 23.55
CA ARG A 141 -8.12 4.94 23.41
C ARG A 141 -8.36 6.06 24.43
N ARG A 142 -8.45 7.31 23.98
CA ARG A 142 -9.00 8.40 24.80
C ARG A 142 -10.52 8.33 24.82
#